data_AF-A0AAE0KYD0-F1
#
_entry.id   AF-A0AAE0KYD0-F1
#
_cell.length_a   1.000
_cell.length_b   1.000
_cell.length_c   1.000
_cell.angle_alpha   90.00
_cell.angle_beta   90.00
_cell.angle_gamma   90.00
#
_symmetry.space_group_name_H-M   'P 1'
#
loop_
_entity.id
_entity.type
_entity.pdbx_description
1 polymer ?
#
loop_
_entity_poly.entity_id
_entity_poly.type
_entity_poly.pdbx_seq_one_letter_code
_entity_poly.pdbx_strand_id
1 'polypeptide(L)'
;IARAVMVMLGLLDFCRADEQTVMEMLRAVSYKASPGYNGDVGLGAEKHRTEVKADVRHGGKGSGVTRNLPFMNEKKAALIMKRFGESTDGNFTGSYVLNKLRWKLDDELPFPRKKLRNVLAHYSLGKVTKKILDGIPSRDPVRQMVRRRKAKSCAVVGNAGSVRMYSLGPQIDAHEFVVRLNGGPTAHFAKHVGARTTFRLVNRLHLGFRDTAEEIVLQHVTTPQALDQFITSTVHSKSSSLSYAIDPDFHEYAMTYIDKGVLSNGFYAVLFASEMCENVTIYGFFREWKGATHYHYYNEVEPDDVQSLRDDKEALRLEYFLGNHSASHHYGEPCLDGCLAPCPNCPTGSRCECETWHPVPDAGYCYAEQHPEKTGWPDVSCFRKCPGGASDCPGGMKGYCSEAVMAEEPPCSK
;
A
#
# COMPACT_ATOMS: atom_id res chain seq x y z
N ILE A 1 -12.92 13.77 -7.78
CA ILE A 1 -14.15 14.59 -7.84
C ILE A 1 -14.29 15.28 -9.21
N ALA A 2 -13.27 16.00 -9.71
CA ALA A 2 -13.29 16.62 -11.04
C ALA A 2 -13.61 15.67 -12.21
N ARG A 3 -13.03 14.45 -12.23
CA ARG A 3 -13.37 13.41 -13.22
C ARG A 3 -14.81 12.90 -13.12
N ALA A 4 -15.42 12.91 -11.93
CA ALA A 4 -16.79 12.45 -11.73
C ALA A 4 -17.82 13.50 -12.18
N VAL A 5 -17.47 14.80 -12.06
CA VAL A 5 -18.31 15.91 -12.55
C VAL A 5 -18.31 15.97 -14.08
N MET A 6 -17.18 15.71 -14.73
CA MET A 6 -17.06 15.68 -16.20
C MET A 6 -17.92 14.59 -16.85
N VAL A 7 -18.03 13.41 -16.20
CA VAL A 7 -18.83 12.28 -16.69
C VAL A 7 -20.34 12.54 -16.53
N MET A 8 -20.76 13.32 -15.53
CA MET A 8 -22.17 13.62 -15.25
C MET A 8 -22.77 14.70 -16.19
N LEU A 9 -21.94 15.50 -16.87
CA LEU A 9 -22.39 16.61 -17.73
C LEU A 9 -22.39 16.30 -19.23
N GLY A 10 -22.07 15.06 -19.65
CA GLY A 10 -22.19 14.64 -21.04
C GLY A 10 -21.20 15.28 -22.03
N LEU A 11 -20.11 15.88 -21.54
CA LEU A 11 -19.10 16.52 -22.37
C LEU A 11 -17.92 15.56 -22.62
N LEU A 12 -18.14 14.58 -23.49
CA LEU A 12 -17.07 13.82 -24.15
C LEU A 12 -16.92 14.38 -25.56
N ASP A 13 -16.04 15.36 -25.72
CA ASP A 13 -15.25 15.60 -26.93
C ASP A 13 -14.38 16.84 -26.72
N PHE A 14 -13.15 16.66 -26.22
CA PHE A 14 -12.05 17.61 -26.46
C PHE A 14 -10.71 16.92 -26.21
N CYS A 15 -10.11 16.41 -27.29
CA CYS A 15 -8.67 16.29 -27.38
C CYS A 15 -8.09 17.69 -27.57
N ARG A 16 -7.06 18.03 -26.78
CA ARG A 16 -6.31 19.32 -26.72
C ARG A 16 -7.02 20.48 -26.01
N ALA A 17 -6.83 20.56 -24.70
CA ALA A 17 -6.83 21.84 -23.99
C ALA A 17 -5.49 21.98 -23.26
N ASP A 18 -4.87 23.16 -23.32
CA ASP A 18 -3.61 23.43 -22.65
C ASP A 18 -3.77 23.62 -21.13
N GLU A 19 -2.63 23.61 -20.45
CA GLU A 19 -2.47 23.64 -18.99
C GLU A 19 -3.10 24.89 -18.33
N GLN A 20 -3.21 26.00 -19.06
CA GLN A 20 -3.70 27.29 -18.55
C GLN A 20 -5.23 27.30 -18.46
N THR A 21 -5.90 26.65 -19.42
CA THR A 21 -7.37 26.53 -19.44
C THR A 21 -7.90 25.64 -18.30
N VAL A 22 -7.14 24.58 -17.97
CA VAL A 22 -7.47 23.66 -16.86
C VAL A 22 -7.33 24.37 -15.50
N MET A 23 -6.33 25.23 -15.34
CA MET A 23 -6.08 25.95 -14.09
C MET A 23 -7.10 27.08 -13.83
N GLU A 24 -7.61 27.75 -14.88
CA GLU A 24 -8.68 28.74 -14.73
C GLU A 24 -10.02 28.09 -14.34
N MET A 25 -10.34 26.91 -14.89
CA MET A 25 -11.54 26.16 -14.49
C MET A 25 -11.49 25.70 -13.02
N LEU A 26 -10.31 25.33 -12.51
CA LEU A 26 -10.14 24.96 -11.09
C LEU A 26 -10.30 26.16 -10.15
N ARG A 27 -9.89 27.36 -10.56
CA ARG A 27 -10.08 28.59 -9.77
C ARG A 27 -11.55 29.00 -9.68
N ALA A 28 -12.36 28.77 -10.72
CA ALA A 28 -13.78 29.10 -10.72
C ALA A 28 -14.61 28.24 -9.74
N VAL A 29 -14.14 27.04 -9.37
CA VAL A 29 -14.83 26.15 -8.42
C VAL A 29 -14.55 26.54 -6.95
N SER A 30 -13.49 27.31 -6.68
CA SER A 30 -13.12 27.69 -5.30
C SER A 30 -13.87 28.92 -4.76
N TYR A 31 -14.72 29.56 -5.56
CA TYR A 31 -15.44 30.79 -5.20
C TYR A 31 -16.95 30.56 -5.06
N LYS A 32 -17.36 29.66 -4.15
CA LYS A 32 -18.74 29.60 -3.61
C LYS A 32 -18.76 28.90 -2.25
N ALA A 33 -18.08 29.50 -1.28
CA ALA A 33 -18.36 29.29 0.13
C ALA A 33 -18.59 30.66 0.77
N SER A 34 -19.80 30.88 1.26
CA SER A 34 -20.25 32.09 1.96
C SER A 34 -20.78 31.69 3.34
N PRO A 35 -20.89 32.63 4.31
CA PRO A 35 -20.12 32.54 5.56
C PRO A 35 -20.96 32.56 6.85
N GLY A 36 -20.29 32.34 8.00
CA GLY A 36 -20.62 32.99 9.28
C GLY A 36 -20.91 32.06 10.47
N TYR A 37 -20.08 32.13 11.52
CA TYR A 37 -20.47 32.72 12.82
C TYR A 37 -19.27 32.88 13.76
N ASN A 38 -19.14 34.08 14.31
CA ASN A 38 -18.13 34.54 15.28
C ASN A 38 -18.47 34.13 16.73
N GLY A 39 -17.45 34.08 17.60
CA GLY A 39 -17.63 34.15 19.05
C GLY A 39 -16.35 33.90 19.86
N ASP A 40 -15.56 34.94 20.10
CA ASP A 40 -14.50 35.01 21.11
C ASP A 40 -15.05 34.91 22.54
N VAL A 41 -14.37 34.21 23.45
CA VAL A 41 -14.04 34.71 24.81
C VAL A 41 -12.88 33.92 25.48
N GLY A 42 -11.78 34.63 25.79
CA GLY A 42 -11.17 34.77 27.13
C GLY A 42 -10.64 33.57 27.95
N LEU A 43 -9.30 33.51 28.08
CA LEU A 43 -8.46 33.39 29.30
C LEU A 43 -8.99 32.64 30.55
N GLY A 44 -8.16 31.73 31.08
CA GLY A 44 -8.20 31.32 32.49
C GLY A 44 -7.47 30.00 32.79
N ALA A 45 -6.32 30.09 33.47
CA ALA A 45 -5.62 28.96 34.07
C ALA A 45 -6.33 28.52 35.36
N GLU A 46 -6.44 27.21 35.63
CA GLU A 46 -6.28 26.65 36.98
C GLU A 46 -6.25 25.11 36.99
N LYS A 47 -5.38 24.59 37.87
CA LYS A 47 -5.29 23.18 38.27
C LYS A 47 -6.56 22.81 39.04
N HIS A 48 -7.11 21.61 38.82
CA HIS A 48 -7.54 20.76 39.95
C HIS A 48 -7.71 19.29 39.55
N ARG A 49 -7.14 18.45 40.42
CA ARG A 49 -7.27 17.01 40.51
C ARG A 49 -8.51 16.72 41.37
N THR A 50 -9.44 15.92 40.88
CA THR A 50 -10.39 15.16 41.72
C THR A 50 -10.98 14.00 40.94
N GLU A 51 -10.75 12.80 41.49
CA GLU A 51 -11.61 11.63 41.30
C GLU A 51 -13.05 11.99 41.68
N VAL A 52 -14.05 11.33 41.08
CA VAL A 52 -15.20 10.74 41.80
C VAL A 52 -16.05 9.90 40.83
N LYS A 53 -16.14 8.62 41.22
CA LYS A 53 -17.26 7.68 41.25
C LYS A 53 -18.33 7.67 40.14
N ALA A 54 -18.55 6.43 39.72
CA ALA A 54 -19.74 5.90 39.12
C ALA A 54 -21.04 6.44 39.73
N ASP A 55 -21.95 6.84 38.86
CA ASP A 55 -23.37 6.82 39.16
C ASP A 55 -24.13 6.19 37.98
N VAL A 56 -25.04 5.28 38.32
CA VAL A 56 -25.88 4.51 37.41
C VAL A 56 -27.28 5.06 37.55
N ARG A 57 -27.88 5.59 36.47
CA ARG A 57 -29.33 5.50 36.24
C ARG A 57 -29.75 5.84 34.80
N HIS A 58 -30.15 4.77 34.09
CA HIS A 58 -31.34 4.58 33.25
C HIS A 58 -31.86 5.70 32.33
N GLY A 59 -31.96 5.35 31.03
CA GLY A 59 -33.15 5.70 30.23
C GLY A 59 -32.88 6.34 28.87
N GLY A 60 -32.59 5.54 27.84
CA GLY A 60 -32.61 5.99 26.44
C GLY A 60 -32.58 4.82 25.46
N LYS A 61 -33.75 4.45 24.93
CA LYS A 61 -33.90 3.44 23.88
C LYS A 61 -33.20 3.90 22.60
N GLY A 62 -32.13 3.22 22.21
CA GLY A 62 -31.52 3.28 20.89
C GLY A 62 -31.18 1.86 20.45
N SER A 63 -31.96 1.30 19.53
CA SER A 63 -31.75 -0.01 18.95
C SER A 63 -30.51 0.00 18.05
N GLY A 64 -29.42 -0.61 18.51
CA GLY A 64 -28.18 -0.75 17.75
C GLY A 64 -27.23 -1.73 18.42
N VAL A 65 -27.74 -2.89 18.83
CA VAL A 65 -26.89 -3.95 19.40
C VAL A 65 -26.04 -4.53 18.28
N THR A 66 -24.76 -4.16 18.24
CA THR A 66 -23.71 -4.95 17.59
C THR A 66 -23.67 -6.32 18.23
N ARG A 67 -24.43 -7.28 17.69
CA ARG A 67 -24.26 -8.69 18.02
C ARG A 67 -22.93 -9.12 17.43
N ASN A 68 -22.01 -9.60 18.27
CA ASN A 68 -20.91 -10.43 17.79
C ASN A 68 -21.56 -11.61 17.06
N LEU A 69 -21.44 -11.64 15.74
CA LEU A 69 -21.94 -12.75 14.95
C LEU A 69 -21.02 -13.94 15.23
N PRO A 70 -21.53 -15.04 15.83
CA PRO A 70 -20.74 -16.26 15.90
C PRO A 70 -20.52 -16.77 14.48
N PHE A 71 -19.30 -17.20 14.18
CA PHE A 71 -19.01 -17.91 12.93
C PHE A 71 -19.91 -19.16 12.85
N MET A 72 -20.82 -19.20 11.89
CA MET A 72 -21.70 -20.35 11.64
C MET A 72 -20.91 -21.52 11.04
N ASN A 73 -20.25 -22.26 11.91
CA ASN A 73 -20.63 -23.62 12.33
C ASN A 73 -19.51 -24.03 13.27
N GLU A 74 -19.76 -23.99 14.59
CA GLU A 74 -18.77 -24.39 15.60
C GLU A 74 -18.21 -25.79 15.31
N LYS A 75 -18.93 -26.67 14.59
CA LYS A 75 -18.39 -27.97 14.15
C LYS A 75 -17.35 -27.86 13.02
N LYS A 76 -17.41 -26.87 12.13
CA LYS A 76 -16.37 -26.60 11.10
C LYS A 76 -15.20 -25.81 11.70
N ALA A 77 -15.49 -24.81 12.54
CA ALA A 77 -14.48 -24.02 13.23
C ALA A 77 -13.72 -24.85 14.28
N ALA A 78 -14.39 -25.73 15.03
CA ALA A 78 -13.73 -26.66 15.96
C ALA A 78 -12.93 -27.75 15.23
N LEU A 79 -13.32 -28.17 14.02
CA LEU A 79 -12.51 -29.09 13.22
C LEU A 79 -11.23 -28.42 12.67
N ILE A 80 -11.30 -27.11 12.41
CA ILE A 80 -10.18 -26.25 12.04
C ILE A 80 -9.31 -26.02 13.29
N MET A 81 -9.86 -25.45 14.37
CA MET A 81 -9.17 -25.14 15.63
C MET A 81 -8.57 -26.37 16.34
N LYS A 82 -9.24 -27.53 16.32
CA LYS A 82 -8.70 -28.79 16.90
C LYS A 82 -7.54 -29.38 16.08
N ARG A 83 -7.29 -28.84 14.88
CA ARG A 83 -6.12 -29.12 14.04
C ARG A 83 -4.98 -28.10 14.28
N PHE A 84 -5.29 -26.94 14.86
CA PHE A 84 -4.35 -25.86 15.19
C PHE A 84 -3.99 -25.86 16.68
N GLY A 85 -3.45 -27.00 17.14
CA GLY A 85 -2.37 -26.91 18.12
C GLY A 85 -1.24 -26.09 17.47
N GLU A 86 -0.53 -25.30 18.28
CA GLU A 86 0.60 -24.47 17.87
C GLU A 86 1.38 -25.06 16.69
N SER A 87 1.25 -24.41 15.53
CA SER A 87 1.96 -24.80 14.31
C SER A 87 2.11 -23.56 13.45
N THR A 88 3.34 -23.04 13.41
CA THR A 88 3.80 -21.97 12.53
C THR A 88 4.07 -22.44 11.08
N ASP A 89 3.71 -23.68 10.71
CA ASP A 89 4.12 -24.29 9.42
C ASP A 89 2.95 -24.75 8.50
N GLY A 90 1.79 -24.08 8.54
CA GLY A 90 0.63 -24.47 7.70
C GLY A 90 0.23 -23.44 6.65
N ASN A 91 0.34 -23.79 5.36
CA ASN A 91 -0.20 -22.97 4.24
C ASN A 91 -1.68 -22.61 4.47
N PHE A 92 -2.09 -21.40 4.09
CA PHE A 92 -3.48 -20.93 4.23
C PHE A 92 -4.45 -21.78 3.40
N THR A 93 -5.50 -22.32 4.03
CA THR A 93 -6.47 -23.25 3.38
C THR A 93 -7.84 -22.65 3.06
N GLY A 94 -8.12 -21.39 3.43
CA GLY A 94 -9.42 -20.73 3.24
C GLY A 94 -9.76 -20.34 1.80
N SER A 95 -10.60 -19.34 1.59
CA SER A 95 -10.77 -18.69 0.27
C SER A 95 -10.00 -17.36 0.24
N TYR A 96 -9.38 -17.03 -0.89
CA TYR A 96 -8.79 -15.71 -1.12
C TYR A 96 -9.85 -14.71 -1.58
N VAL A 97 -10.86 -15.17 -2.31
CA VAL A 97 -11.92 -14.30 -2.87
C VAL A 97 -13.33 -14.84 -2.65
N LEU A 98 -14.29 -13.93 -2.50
CA LEU A 98 -15.71 -14.26 -2.39
C LEU A 98 -16.14 -15.11 -3.59
N ASN A 99 -16.89 -16.19 -3.36
CA ASN A 99 -17.35 -17.08 -4.42
C ASN A 99 -18.66 -17.81 -4.09
N LYS A 100 -19.41 -18.21 -5.13
CA LYS A 100 -20.74 -18.86 -5.03
C LYS A 100 -20.68 -20.26 -4.41
N LEU A 101 -19.54 -20.94 -4.47
CA LEU A 101 -19.39 -22.26 -3.83
C LEU A 101 -19.42 -22.13 -2.30
N ARG A 102 -18.95 -20.99 -1.78
CA ARG A 102 -18.88 -20.71 -0.35
C ARG A 102 -20.14 -20.03 0.19
N TRP A 103 -20.70 -19.08 -0.55
CA TRP A 103 -21.77 -18.20 -0.09
C TRP A 103 -23.09 -18.46 -0.82
N LYS A 104 -24.20 -18.54 -0.09
CA LYS A 104 -25.55 -18.79 -0.60
C LYS A 104 -26.48 -17.61 -0.30
N LEU A 105 -27.61 -17.54 -1.02
CA LEU A 105 -28.63 -16.51 -0.81
C LEU A 105 -29.06 -16.49 0.67
N ASP A 106 -29.21 -15.29 1.21
CA ASP A 106 -29.58 -15.00 2.61
C ASP A 106 -28.56 -15.37 3.70
N ASP A 107 -27.40 -15.94 3.34
CA ASP A 107 -26.30 -16.11 4.28
C ASP A 107 -25.86 -14.73 4.82
N GLU A 108 -25.59 -14.65 6.12
CA GLU A 108 -24.96 -13.47 6.70
C GLU A 108 -23.47 -13.49 6.34
N LEU A 109 -22.91 -12.37 5.86
CA LEU A 109 -21.50 -12.28 5.48
C LEU A 109 -20.68 -11.65 6.63
N PRO A 110 -20.07 -12.45 7.52
CA PRO A 110 -19.24 -11.94 8.61
C PRO A 110 -17.91 -11.41 8.07
N PHE A 111 -17.41 -10.35 8.68
CA PHE A 111 -16.11 -9.77 8.39
C PHE A 111 -15.29 -9.56 9.67
N PRO A 112 -14.03 -10.00 9.72
CA PRO A 112 -13.25 -9.99 10.96
C PRO A 112 -12.73 -8.59 11.30
N ARG A 113 -12.60 -8.32 12.60
CA ARG A 113 -12.04 -7.06 13.15
C ARG A 113 -11.44 -7.28 14.54
N LYS A 114 -10.31 -6.61 14.82
CA LYS A 114 -9.66 -6.57 16.14
C LYS A 114 -9.76 -5.16 16.73
N LYS A 115 -10.90 -4.84 17.35
CA LYS A 115 -11.11 -3.54 18.03
C LYS A 115 -10.37 -3.49 19.37
N LEU A 116 -10.36 -4.60 20.10
CA LEU A 116 -9.61 -4.79 21.34
C LEU A 116 -8.38 -5.66 21.06
N ARG A 117 -7.32 -5.51 21.87
CA ARG A 117 -6.09 -6.27 21.69
C ARG A 117 -6.38 -7.77 21.81
N ASN A 118 -5.90 -8.55 20.85
CA ASN A 118 -6.03 -10.01 20.77
C ASN A 118 -7.47 -10.55 20.81
N VAL A 119 -8.48 -9.69 20.59
CA VAL A 119 -9.88 -10.09 20.52
C VAL A 119 -10.35 -9.96 19.09
N LEU A 120 -10.47 -11.11 18.42
CA LEU A 120 -11.12 -11.20 17.12
C LEU A 120 -12.64 -11.17 17.31
N ALA A 121 -13.29 -10.23 16.64
CA ALA A 121 -14.73 -10.14 16.56
C ALA A 121 -15.16 -10.05 15.09
N HIS A 122 -16.41 -10.38 14.81
CA HIS A 122 -16.97 -10.28 13.46
C HIS A 122 -18.16 -9.32 13.46
N TYR A 123 -18.18 -8.45 12.46
CA TYR A 123 -19.34 -7.62 12.14
C TYR A 123 -19.92 -8.07 10.80
N SER A 124 -21.15 -7.67 10.51
CA SER A 124 -21.80 -8.02 9.25
C SER A 124 -21.45 -7.03 8.13
N LEU A 125 -21.20 -7.56 6.92
CA LEU A 125 -21.27 -6.76 5.68
C LEU A 125 -22.68 -6.74 5.07
N GLY A 126 -23.61 -7.49 5.65
CA GLY A 126 -24.98 -7.67 5.18
C GLY A 126 -25.27 -9.12 4.76
N LYS A 127 -26.53 -9.37 4.41
CA LYS A 127 -26.95 -10.64 3.83
C LYS A 127 -26.51 -10.75 2.38
N VAL A 128 -26.14 -11.96 1.99
CA VAL A 128 -25.85 -12.31 0.60
C VAL A 128 -27.15 -12.21 -0.21
N THR A 129 -27.17 -11.27 -1.15
CA THR A 129 -28.31 -11.06 -2.06
C THR A 129 -28.04 -11.71 -3.42
N LYS A 130 -29.07 -11.84 -4.25
CA LYS A 130 -28.90 -12.26 -5.66
C LYS A 130 -27.90 -11.35 -6.40
N LYS A 131 -27.95 -10.03 -6.16
CA LYS A 131 -27.00 -9.06 -6.72
C LYS A 131 -25.55 -9.39 -6.35
N ILE A 132 -25.29 -9.73 -5.08
CA ILE A 132 -23.96 -10.17 -4.62
C ILE A 132 -23.55 -11.46 -5.32
N LEU A 133 -24.43 -12.47 -5.37
CA LEU A 133 -24.14 -13.72 -6.06
C LEU A 133 -23.81 -13.45 -7.54
N ASP A 134 -24.58 -12.62 -8.24
CA ASP A 134 -24.34 -12.28 -9.64
C ASP A 134 -22.99 -11.57 -9.87
N GLY A 135 -22.50 -10.82 -8.87
CA GLY A 135 -21.23 -10.09 -8.91
C GLY A 135 -19.99 -10.86 -8.40
N ILE A 136 -20.09 -12.12 -7.99
CA ILE A 136 -18.94 -12.93 -7.52
C ILE A 136 -18.73 -14.19 -8.39
N PRO A 137 -17.49 -14.69 -8.51
CA PRO A 137 -17.21 -15.87 -9.32
C PRO A 137 -17.82 -17.15 -8.74
N SER A 138 -17.98 -18.17 -9.59
CA SER A 138 -18.53 -19.47 -9.17
C SER A 138 -17.62 -20.22 -8.19
N ARG A 139 -16.31 -20.07 -8.34
CA ARG A 139 -15.24 -20.66 -7.51
C ARG A 139 -14.18 -19.61 -7.26
N ASP A 140 -13.27 -19.88 -6.34
CA ASP A 140 -12.07 -19.06 -6.12
C ASP A 140 -11.01 -19.35 -7.21
N PRO A 141 -10.76 -18.44 -8.17
CA PRO A 141 -9.73 -18.62 -9.20
C PRO A 141 -8.32 -18.50 -8.63
N VAL A 142 -8.11 -17.68 -7.60
CA VAL A 142 -6.80 -17.45 -6.99
C VAL A 142 -6.34 -18.71 -6.26
N ARG A 143 -7.24 -19.36 -5.51
CA ARG A 143 -6.98 -20.67 -4.89
C ARG A 143 -6.63 -21.74 -5.92
N GLN A 144 -7.23 -21.70 -7.11
CA GLN A 144 -6.90 -22.64 -8.19
C GLN A 144 -5.49 -22.41 -8.72
N MET A 145 -5.02 -21.16 -8.77
CA MET A 145 -3.63 -20.84 -9.14
C MET A 145 -2.66 -21.45 -8.13
N VAL A 146 -2.85 -21.19 -6.83
CA VAL A 146 -2.01 -21.75 -5.75
C VAL A 146 -1.96 -23.28 -5.79
N ARG A 147 -3.12 -23.93 -5.99
CA ARG A 147 -3.23 -25.39 -6.03
C ARG A 147 -2.51 -26.05 -7.20
N ARG A 148 -2.31 -25.34 -8.31
CA ARG A 148 -1.58 -25.87 -9.47
C ARG A 148 -0.10 -25.93 -9.17
N ARG A 149 0.47 -24.81 -8.73
CA ARG A 149 1.81 -24.68 -8.14
C ARG A 149 1.99 -23.28 -7.59
N LYS A 150 2.93 -23.12 -6.66
CA LYS A 150 3.49 -21.81 -6.36
C LYS A 150 4.31 -21.30 -7.57
N ALA A 151 4.33 -19.98 -7.74
CA ALA A 151 5.24 -19.32 -8.66
C ALA A 151 6.65 -19.33 -8.08
N LYS A 152 7.68 -19.36 -8.93
CA LYS A 152 9.07 -19.40 -8.48
C LYS A 152 9.46 -18.12 -7.73
N SER A 153 8.96 -16.99 -8.19
CA SER A 153 9.28 -15.68 -7.64
C SER A 153 8.12 -14.69 -7.75
N CYS A 154 7.92 -13.92 -6.69
CA CYS A 154 7.02 -12.78 -6.61
C CYS A 154 7.81 -11.50 -6.34
N ALA A 155 7.54 -10.43 -7.08
CA ALA A 155 7.91 -9.08 -6.65
C ALA A 155 6.70 -8.42 -5.99
N VAL A 156 6.84 -7.94 -4.76
CA VAL A 156 5.83 -7.11 -4.09
C VAL A 156 6.30 -5.66 -4.13
N VAL A 157 5.59 -4.81 -4.87
CA VAL A 157 5.96 -3.42 -5.09
C VAL A 157 5.01 -2.52 -4.29
N GLY A 158 5.53 -2.03 -3.18
CA GLY A 158 4.95 -0.97 -2.37
C GLY A 158 5.04 0.39 -3.06
N ASN A 159 4.54 1.42 -2.36
CA ASN A 159 4.41 2.75 -2.94
C ASN A 159 5.46 3.75 -2.45
N ALA A 160 6.38 3.37 -1.55
CA ALA A 160 7.36 4.30 -0.98
C ALA A 160 8.22 4.98 -2.06
N GLY A 161 8.59 6.25 -1.83
CA GLY A 161 9.43 7.03 -2.74
C GLY A 161 10.85 6.51 -2.93
N SER A 162 11.34 5.67 -2.01
CA SER A 162 12.69 5.06 -2.05
C SER A 162 13.01 4.38 -3.38
N VAL A 163 12.01 3.76 -4.02
CA VAL A 163 12.21 3.06 -5.30
C VAL A 163 12.68 3.96 -6.44
N ARG A 164 12.43 5.27 -6.36
CA ARG A 164 12.88 6.24 -7.37
C ARG A 164 14.39 6.42 -7.40
N MET A 165 15.09 6.00 -6.34
CA MET A 165 16.54 6.13 -6.24
C MET A 165 17.27 5.06 -7.06
N TYR A 166 16.55 4.11 -7.65
CA TYR A 166 17.10 2.92 -8.29
C TYR A 166 16.42 2.64 -9.63
N SER A 167 17.10 1.94 -10.54
CA SER A 167 16.55 1.48 -11.82
C SER A 167 16.06 0.03 -11.74
N LEU A 168 15.12 -0.27 -10.83
CA LEU A 168 14.72 -1.64 -10.46
C LEU A 168 13.77 -2.29 -11.47
N GLY A 169 13.25 -1.54 -12.45
CA GLY A 169 12.18 -1.97 -13.33
C GLY A 169 12.41 -3.33 -14.03
N PRO A 170 13.56 -3.52 -14.70
CA PRO A 170 13.87 -4.81 -15.32
C PRO A 170 13.92 -5.98 -14.33
N GLN A 171 14.37 -5.78 -13.09
CA GLN A 171 14.43 -6.84 -12.08
C GLN A 171 13.05 -7.17 -11.53
N ILE A 172 12.22 -6.16 -11.26
CA ILE A 172 10.82 -6.34 -10.87
C ILE A 172 10.09 -7.15 -11.95
N ASP A 173 10.21 -6.73 -13.22
CA ASP A 173 9.54 -7.37 -14.34
C ASP A 173 10.10 -8.75 -14.70
N ALA A 174 11.24 -9.17 -14.14
CA ALA A 174 11.78 -10.52 -14.31
C ALA A 174 11.06 -11.56 -13.44
N HIS A 175 10.29 -11.14 -12.43
CA HIS A 175 9.56 -12.05 -11.56
C HIS A 175 8.41 -12.73 -12.30
N GLU A 176 8.06 -13.95 -11.85
CA GLU A 176 6.93 -14.68 -12.43
C GLU A 176 5.62 -13.92 -12.17
N PHE A 177 5.41 -13.50 -10.92
CA PHE A 177 4.31 -12.63 -10.51
C PHE A 177 4.81 -11.29 -9.99
N VAL A 178 4.11 -10.22 -10.37
CA VAL A 178 4.31 -8.87 -9.81
C VAL A 178 3.04 -8.44 -9.10
N VAL A 179 3.15 -8.14 -7.81
CA VAL A 179 2.05 -7.71 -6.93
C VAL A 179 2.20 -6.23 -6.64
N ARG A 180 1.19 -5.42 -6.99
CA ARG A 180 1.17 -3.97 -6.77
C ARG A 180 0.02 -3.56 -5.84
N LEU A 181 0.08 -2.32 -5.37
CA LEU A 181 -0.84 -1.79 -4.37
C LEU A 181 -1.56 -0.56 -4.86
N ASN A 182 -2.87 -0.51 -4.60
CA ASN A 182 -3.66 0.72 -4.67
C ASN A 182 -3.50 1.44 -6.02
N GLY A 183 -3.51 2.76 -6.00
CA GLY A 183 -3.29 3.63 -7.16
C GLY A 183 -1.83 3.84 -7.56
N GLY A 184 -0.89 2.94 -7.21
CA GLY A 184 0.51 3.05 -7.63
C GLY A 184 0.66 2.79 -9.14
N PRO A 185 0.95 3.81 -9.97
CA PRO A 185 0.99 3.67 -11.42
C PRO A 185 2.35 3.19 -11.92
N THR A 186 2.35 2.43 -13.01
CA THR A 186 3.58 2.03 -13.71
C THR A 186 3.99 3.00 -14.81
N ALA A 187 3.01 3.64 -15.46
CA ALA A 187 3.26 4.62 -16.51
C ALA A 187 4.13 5.77 -16.00
N HIS A 188 5.15 6.14 -16.77
CA HIS A 188 6.18 7.14 -16.42
C HIS A 188 7.14 6.75 -15.28
N PHE A 189 6.90 5.64 -14.58
CA PHE A 189 7.76 5.15 -13.49
C PHE A 189 8.41 3.80 -13.81
N ALA A 190 8.17 3.23 -14.99
CA ALA A 190 8.60 1.87 -15.36
C ALA A 190 10.11 1.61 -15.18
N LYS A 191 10.98 2.63 -15.35
CA LYS A 191 12.42 2.54 -15.03
C LYS A 191 12.67 2.09 -13.59
N HIS A 192 11.87 2.61 -12.65
CA HIS A 192 12.02 2.44 -11.22
C HIS A 192 11.18 1.28 -10.69
N VAL A 193 9.96 1.12 -11.18
CA VAL A 193 8.98 0.17 -10.59
C VAL A 193 8.57 -0.95 -11.53
N GLY A 194 9.07 -0.99 -12.77
CA GLY A 194 8.66 -1.97 -13.79
C GLY A 194 7.32 -1.61 -14.44
N ALA A 195 6.98 -2.33 -15.50
CA ALA A 195 5.75 -2.14 -16.27
C ALA A 195 4.73 -3.27 -16.10
N ARG A 196 5.14 -4.43 -15.56
CA ARG A 196 4.26 -5.60 -15.40
C ARG A 196 3.47 -5.54 -14.10
N THR A 197 2.23 -6.00 -14.15
CA THR A 197 1.40 -6.25 -12.97
C THR A 197 0.63 -7.55 -13.19
N THR A 198 0.76 -8.51 -12.27
CA THR A 198 -0.05 -9.73 -12.26
C THR A 198 -1.22 -9.59 -11.31
N PHE A 199 -0.94 -9.14 -10.09
CA PHE A 199 -1.96 -8.91 -9.07
C PHE A 199 -1.89 -7.47 -8.59
N ARG A 200 -3.05 -6.88 -8.31
CA ARG A 200 -3.13 -5.60 -7.63
C ARG A 200 -4.10 -5.68 -6.46
N LEU A 201 -3.59 -5.50 -5.25
CA LEU A 201 -4.45 -5.37 -4.08
C LEU A 201 -4.87 -3.90 -3.96
N VAL A 202 -6.17 -3.65 -3.89
CA VAL A 202 -6.71 -2.28 -3.83
C VAL A 202 -7.59 -2.09 -2.61
N ASN A 203 -7.34 -1.00 -1.87
CA ASN A 203 -8.21 -0.60 -0.77
C ASN A 203 -9.52 0.02 -1.30
N ARG A 204 -10.45 0.36 -0.40
CA ARG A 204 -11.76 0.94 -0.75
C ARG A 204 -11.69 2.29 -1.50
N LEU A 205 -10.62 3.06 -1.32
CA LEU A 205 -10.45 4.39 -1.94
C LEU A 205 -9.98 4.30 -3.40
N HIS A 206 -9.40 3.16 -3.80
CA HIS A 206 -8.90 2.91 -5.15
C HIS A 206 -9.77 1.90 -5.91
N LEU A 207 -11.08 1.86 -5.62
CA LEU A 207 -12.01 0.96 -6.28
C LEU A 207 -11.92 1.11 -7.81
N GLY A 208 -11.66 0.00 -8.48
CA GLY A 208 -11.57 -0.06 -9.95
C GLY A 208 -10.27 0.45 -10.55
N PHE A 209 -9.31 0.90 -9.73
CA PHE A 209 -7.98 1.27 -10.25
C PHE A 209 -7.26 0.03 -10.80
N ARG A 210 -6.71 0.19 -12.00
CA ARG A 210 -5.83 -0.77 -12.65
C ARG A 210 -4.98 -0.07 -13.71
N ASP A 211 -3.78 -0.57 -13.96
CA ASP A 211 -2.93 -0.08 -15.05
C ASP A 211 -3.32 -0.73 -16.39
N THR A 212 -3.70 -2.01 -16.35
CA THR A 212 -3.98 -2.84 -17.53
C THR A 212 -5.31 -3.58 -17.38
N ALA A 213 -5.86 -4.11 -18.48
CA ALA A 213 -7.08 -4.90 -18.42
C ALA A 213 -6.82 -6.33 -17.90
N GLU A 214 -5.57 -6.78 -18.05
CA GLU A 214 -5.08 -8.14 -17.84
C GLU A 214 -4.67 -8.43 -16.39
N GLU A 215 -4.40 -7.41 -15.56
CA GLU A 215 -4.02 -7.62 -14.16
C GLU A 215 -5.19 -8.11 -13.29
N ILE A 216 -4.94 -9.04 -12.36
CA ILE A 216 -5.97 -9.51 -11.42
C ILE A 216 -6.06 -8.53 -10.25
N VAL A 217 -7.21 -7.87 -10.09
CA VAL A 217 -7.47 -6.93 -9.00
C VAL A 217 -8.13 -7.66 -7.83
N LEU A 218 -7.53 -7.55 -6.64
CA LEU A 218 -8.05 -8.05 -5.38
C LEU A 218 -8.54 -6.87 -4.53
N GLN A 219 -9.86 -6.72 -4.45
CA GLN A 219 -10.51 -5.59 -3.81
C GLN A 219 -10.82 -5.86 -2.34
N HIS A 220 -10.36 -4.97 -1.45
CA HIS A 220 -10.86 -4.93 -0.08
C HIS A 220 -12.29 -4.39 -0.04
N VAL A 221 -13.22 -5.19 0.50
CA VAL A 221 -14.64 -4.86 0.66
C VAL A 221 -15.04 -4.80 2.15
N THR A 222 -14.28 -4.04 2.94
CA THR A 222 -14.36 -4.06 4.42
C THR A 222 -15.59 -3.36 5.01
N THR A 223 -16.52 -2.83 4.20
CA THR A 223 -17.76 -2.22 4.70
C THR A 223 -18.94 -2.62 3.80
N PRO A 224 -20.20 -2.62 4.30
CA PRO A 224 -21.36 -2.88 3.45
C PRO A 224 -21.39 -1.99 2.20
N GLN A 225 -21.02 -0.72 2.35
CA GLN A 225 -20.94 0.23 1.25
C GLN A 225 -19.85 -0.13 0.24
N ALA A 226 -18.65 -0.52 0.69
CA ALA A 226 -17.57 -0.93 -0.20
C ALA A 226 -17.92 -2.22 -0.97
N LEU A 227 -18.59 -3.17 -0.31
CA LEU A 227 -19.12 -4.38 -0.94
C LEU A 227 -20.16 -4.02 -2.01
N ASP A 228 -21.16 -3.19 -1.68
CA ASP A 228 -22.18 -2.79 -2.64
C ASP A 228 -21.58 -2.03 -3.84
N GLN A 229 -20.62 -1.13 -3.61
CA GLN A 229 -19.91 -0.43 -4.69
C GLN A 229 -19.14 -1.39 -5.60
N PHE A 230 -18.40 -2.35 -5.02
CA PHE A 230 -17.68 -3.37 -5.79
C PHE A 230 -18.63 -4.27 -6.60
N ILE A 231 -19.71 -4.73 -5.99
CA ILE A 231 -20.68 -5.59 -6.68
C ILE A 231 -21.40 -4.80 -7.77
N THR A 232 -21.76 -3.56 -7.50
CA THR A 232 -22.38 -2.67 -8.49
C THR A 232 -21.44 -2.46 -9.67
N SER A 233 -20.17 -2.12 -9.44
CA SER A 233 -19.22 -1.92 -10.54
C SER A 233 -19.01 -3.20 -11.35
N THR A 234 -18.89 -4.35 -10.69
CA THR A 234 -18.70 -5.66 -11.34
C THR A 234 -19.89 -6.07 -12.19
N VAL A 235 -21.12 -5.87 -11.69
CA VAL A 235 -22.36 -6.19 -12.43
C VAL A 235 -22.58 -5.23 -13.61
N HIS A 236 -22.23 -3.94 -13.47
CA HIS A 236 -22.39 -2.95 -14.54
C HIS A 236 -21.31 -3.04 -15.61
N SER A 237 -20.09 -3.46 -15.26
CA SER A 237 -19.06 -3.76 -16.24
C SER A 237 -19.48 -5.03 -16.97
N LYS A 238 -20.16 -4.91 -18.12
CA LYS A 238 -20.56 -6.03 -19.00
C LYS A 238 -19.35 -6.82 -19.57
N SER A 239 -18.17 -6.70 -18.98
CA SER A 239 -16.89 -7.20 -19.44
C SER A 239 -16.19 -7.98 -18.33
N SER A 240 -15.41 -8.97 -18.76
CA SER A 240 -14.54 -9.91 -18.05
C SER A 240 -13.45 -9.24 -17.20
N SER A 241 -13.78 -8.23 -16.40
CA SER A 241 -12.81 -7.61 -15.50
C SER A 241 -12.34 -8.66 -14.48
N LEU A 242 -11.02 -8.91 -14.46
CA LEU A 242 -10.38 -9.83 -13.53
C LEU A 242 -10.32 -9.19 -12.13
N SER A 243 -11.47 -8.83 -11.58
CA SER A 243 -11.59 -8.13 -10.30
C SER A 243 -12.39 -8.98 -9.32
N TYR A 244 -11.83 -9.20 -8.14
CA TYR A 244 -12.39 -10.10 -7.13
C TYR A 244 -12.37 -9.46 -5.75
N ALA A 245 -13.47 -9.55 -5.02
CA ALA A 245 -13.53 -9.14 -3.63
C ALA A 245 -12.78 -10.14 -2.75
N ILE A 246 -11.87 -9.66 -1.91
CA ILE A 246 -11.13 -10.48 -0.94
C ILE A 246 -12.10 -11.13 0.04
N ASP A 247 -11.98 -12.44 0.23
CA ASP A 247 -12.84 -13.20 1.14
C ASP A 247 -12.49 -12.92 2.61
N PRO A 248 -13.48 -12.91 3.52
CA PRO A 248 -13.27 -12.85 4.96
C PRO A 248 -12.25 -13.86 5.50
N ASP A 249 -12.12 -15.06 4.93
CA ASP A 249 -11.13 -16.04 5.36
C ASP A 249 -9.70 -15.51 5.27
N PHE A 250 -9.33 -14.94 4.11
CA PHE A 250 -7.98 -14.42 3.92
C PHE A 250 -7.74 -13.15 4.73
N HIS A 251 -8.78 -12.33 4.92
CA HIS A 251 -8.74 -11.21 5.85
C HIS A 251 -8.46 -11.68 7.29
N GLU A 252 -9.14 -12.73 7.74
CA GLU A 252 -8.97 -13.28 9.09
C GLU A 252 -7.57 -13.85 9.29
N TYR A 253 -7.08 -14.60 8.30
CA TYR A 253 -5.70 -15.10 8.27
C TYR A 253 -4.71 -13.95 8.38
N ALA A 254 -4.81 -12.90 7.56
CA ALA A 254 -3.91 -11.76 7.65
C ALA A 254 -4.00 -11.04 9.01
N MET A 255 -5.19 -11.01 9.60
CA MET A 255 -5.39 -10.43 10.93
C MET A 255 -4.75 -11.21 12.07
N THR A 256 -4.32 -12.47 11.89
CA THR A 256 -3.57 -13.19 12.94
C THR A 256 -2.20 -12.56 13.20
N TYR A 257 -1.66 -11.81 12.23
CA TYR A 257 -0.35 -11.14 12.31
C TYR A 257 -0.38 -9.80 13.07
N ILE A 258 -1.56 -9.31 13.49
CA ILE A 258 -1.70 -8.09 14.30
C ILE A 258 -2.47 -8.36 15.59
N ASP A 259 -2.18 -7.60 16.65
CA ASP A 259 -2.92 -7.71 17.92
C ASP A 259 -4.16 -6.80 17.95
N LYS A 260 -4.15 -5.68 17.23
CA LYS A 260 -5.21 -4.67 17.23
C LYS A 260 -5.17 -3.84 15.95
N GLY A 261 -6.33 -3.38 15.51
CA GLY A 261 -6.45 -2.41 14.43
C GLY A 261 -6.67 -3.05 13.06
N VAL A 262 -6.07 -2.44 12.04
CA VAL A 262 -6.20 -2.82 10.62
C VAL A 262 -4.79 -2.96 10.05
N LEU A 263 -4.57 -4.00 9.26
CA LEU A 263 -3.32 -4.26 8.56
C LEU A 263 -3.23 -3.38 7.30
N SER A 264 -2.05 -2.87 6.98
CA SER A 264 -1.79 -2.13 5.75
C SER A 264 -1.95 -3.04 4.54
N ASN A 265 -2.26 -2.42 3.39
CA ASN A 265 -2.36 -3.16 2.14
C ASN A 265 -1.00 -3.73 1.71
N GLY A 266 0.12 -3.13 2.15
CA GLY A 266 1.47 -3.62 1.89
C GLY A 266 1.72 -4.96 2.55
N PHE A 267 1.41 -5.08 3.85
CA PHE A 267 1.60 -6.35 4.54
C PHE A 267 0.58 -7.41 4.08
N TYR A 268 -0.64 -7.02 3.70
CA TYR A 268 -1.55 -7.91 2.98
C TYR A 268 -0.91 -8.52 1.72
N ALA A 269 -0.22 -7.71 0.91
CA ALA A 269 0.42 -8.18 -0.30
C ALA A 269 1.64 -9.07 -0.05
N VAL A 270 2.41 -8.80 1.02
CA VAL A 270 3.50 -9.69 1.44
C VAL A 270 2.94 -11.06 1.83
N LEU A 271 1.95 -11.11 2.73
CA LEU A 271 1.30 -12.37 3.13
C LEU A 271 0.67 -13.11 1.95
N PHE A 272 0.04 -12.37 1.03
CA PHE A 272 -0.49 -12.94 -0.20
C PHE A 272 0.61 -13.55 -1.07
N ALA A 273 1.73 -12.83 -1.27
CA ALA A 273 2.86 -13.33 -2.05
C ALA A 273 3.51 -14.57 -1.43
N SER A 274 3.61 -14.66 -0.10
CA SER A 274 4.13 -15.85 0.61
C SER A 274 3.29 -17.11 0.34
N GLU A 275 1.98 -16.93 0.18
CA GLU A 275 1.08 -18.01 -0.18
C GLU A 275 1.15 -18.39 -1.68
N MET A 276 1.50 -17.44 -2.54
CA MET A 276 1.53 -17.61 -3.99
C MET A 276 2.88 -18.06 -4.53
N CYS A 277 3.99 -17.77 -3.83
CA CYS A 277 5.35 -17.87 -4.37
C CYS A 277 6.32 -18.61 -3.44
N GLU A 278 7.36 -19.19 -4.04
CA GLU A 278 8.49 -19.80 -3.33
C GLU A 278 9.44 -18.75 -2.77
N ASN A 279 9.74 -17.71 -3.56
CA ASN A 279 10.58 -16.57 -3.17
C ASN A 279 9.83 -15.26 -3.38
N VAL A 280 10.02 -14.31 -2.47
CA VAL A 280 9.36 -13.00 -2.48
C VAL A 280 10.40 -11.90 -2.33
N THR A 281 10.50 -11.02 -3.33
CA THR A 281 11.33 -9.82 -3.24
C THR A 281 10.43 -8.60 -3.03
N ILE A 282 10.77 -7.78 -2.04
CA ILE A 282 9.96 -6.68 -1.55
C ILE A 282 10.62 -5.36 -1.93
N TYR A 283 9.87 -4.48 -2.57
CA TYR A 283 10.34 -3.18 -3.05
C TYR A 283 9.43 -2.07 -2.56
N GLY A 284 9.95 -0.91 -2.18
CA GLY A 284 9.13 0.27 -1.86
C GLY A 284 8.38 0.15 -0.54
N PHE A 285 9.03 -0.47 0.45
CA PHE A 285 8.57 -0.58 1.83
C PHE A 285 9.41 0.27 2.79
N PHE A 286 10.20 1.22 2.28
CA PHE A 286 10.98 2.14 3.10
C PHE A 286 10.09 3.02 3.98
N ARG A 287 10.28 2.94 5.29
CA ARG A 287 9.40 3.54 6.28
C ARG A 287 9.89 4.87 6.83
N GLU A 288 11.20 5.09 6.80
CA GLU A 288 11.86 6.30 7.30
C GLU A 288 11.80 7.43 6.27
N TRP A 289 10.66 7.58 5.60
CA TRP A 289 10.48 8.51 4.48
C TRP A 289 10.49 9.97 4.92
N LYS A 290 10.00 10.28 6.14
CA LYS A 290 9.76 11.65 6.57
C LYS A 290 11.07 12.44 6.63
N GLY A 291 11.19 13.42 5.73
CA GLY A 291 12.41 14.21 5.59
C GLY A 291 13.57 13.49 4.90
N ALA A 292 13.29 12.36 4.22
CA ALA A 292 14.27 11.55 3.49
C ALA A 292 13.84 11.28 2.03
N THR A 293 12.56 10.99 1.80
CA THR A 293 11.97 10.79 0.47
C THR A 293 10.44 11.01 0.50
N HIS A 294 9.78 10.98 -0.67
CA HIS A 294 8.34 11.12 -0.74
C HIS A 294 7.67 9.87 -0.18
N TYR A 295 6.53 10.05 0.49
CA TYR A 295 5.73 8.91 0.96
C TYR A 295 5.26 8.03 -0.21
N HIS A 296 4.93 8.64 -1.35
CA HIS A 296 4.63 7.93 -2.59
C HIS A 296 5.64 8.24 -3.69
N TYR A 297 6.02 7.25 -4.50
CA TYR A 297 6.91 7.50 -5.65
C TYR A 297 6.26 8.32 -6.78
N TYR A 298 4.94 8.47 -6.78
CA TYR A 298 4.19 9.02 -7.90
C TYR A 298 3.45 10.33 -7.61
N ASN A 299 3.47 10.82 -6.36
CA ASN A 299 2.85 12.09 -5.99
C ASN A 299 3.46 12.68 -4.71
N GLU A 300 3.01 13.87 -4.35
CA GLU A 300 3.43 14.61 -3.15
C GLU A 300 2.45 14.41 -1.97
N VAL A 301 1.56 13.41 -2.02
CA VAL A 301 0.54 13.19 -0.98
C VAL A 301 1.16 12.44 0.19
N GLU A 302 1.27 13.11 1.33
CA GLU A 302 1.66 12.54 2.62
C GLU A 302 0.50 11.80 3.30
N PRO A 303 0.79 10.83 4.20
CA PRO A 303 -0.22 10.10 4.93
C PRO A 303 -0.90 10.98 5.99
N ASP A 304 -2.17 10.71 6.27
CA ASP A 304 -2.86 11.28 7.43
C ASP A 304 -2.37 10.65 8.75
N ASP A 305 -2.78 11.22 9.89
CA ASP A 305 -2.40 10.74 11.22
C ASP A 305 -2.81 9.27 11.46
N VAL A 306 -3.94 8.84 10.88
CA VAL A 306 -4.45 7.48 11.05
C VAL A 306 -3.60 6.48 10.26
N GLN A 307 -3.20 6.85 9.05
CA GLN A 307 -2.29 6.08 8.20
C GLN A 307 -0.92 5.98 8.88
N SER A 308 -0.37 7.09 9.36
CA SER A 308 0.92 7.13 10.05
C SER A 308 0.92 6.25 11.31
N LEU A 309 -0.08 6.40 12.18
CA LEU A 309 -0.19 5.59 13.41
C LEU A 309 -0.40 4.09 13.14
N ARG A 310 -1.05 3.74 12.03
CA ARG A 310 -1.17 2.33 11.61
C ARG A 310 0.19 1.81 11.19
N ASP A 311 0.85 2.53 10.29
CA ASP A 311 2.11 2.11 9.71
C ASP A 311 3.16 1.94 10.82
N ASP A 312 3.25 2.86 11.78
CA ASP A 312 4.14 2.75 12.96
C ASP A 312 3.90 1.49 13.79
N LYS A 313 2.64 1.15 14.06
CA LYS A 313 2.29 -0.06 14.84
C LYS A 313 2.56 -1.36 14.08
N GLU A 314 2.56 -1.28 12.76
CA GLU A 314 2.79 -2.42 11.89
C GLU A 314 4.27 -2.75 11.70
N ALA A 315 5.16 -1.76 11.87
CA ALA A 315 6.62 -1.86 11.63
C ALA A 315 7.23 -3.15 12.15
N LEU A 316 7.19 -3.28 13.47
CA LEU A 316 7.81 -4.36 14.20
C LEU A 316 7.25 -5.72 13.81
N ARG A 317 6.01 -5.76 13.31
CA ARG A 317 5.35 -7.01 12.90
C ARG A 317 5.75 -7.44 11.52
N LEU A 318 5.85 -6.50 10.60
CA LEU A 318 6.39 -6.78 9.27
C LEU A 318 7.85 -7.18 9.39
N GLU A 319 8.66 -6.44 10.14
CA GLU A 319 10.07 -6.77 10.39
C GLU A 319 10.24 -8.15 11.04
N TYR A 320 9.43 -8.45 12.08
CA TYR A 320 9.43 -9.78 12.70
C TYR A 320 9.04 -10.89 11.72
N PHE A 321 8.02 -10.65 10.88
CA PHE A 321 7.63 -11.59 9.84
C PHE A 321 8.77 -11.83 8.85
N LEU A 322 9.39 -10.78 8.34
CA LEU A 322 10.49 -10.88 7.38
C LEU A 322 11.73 -11.54 7.99
N GLY A 323 12.06 -11.25 9.24
CA GLY A 323 13.16 -11.93 9.96
C GLY A 323 12.94 -13.44 10.04
N ASN A 324 11.73 -13.88 10.39
CA ASN A 324 11.35 -15.29 10.44
C ASN A 324 11.24 -15.97 9.07
N HIS A 325 11.14 -15.20 7.98
CA HIS A 325 11.05 -15.71 6.61
C HIS A 325 12.24 -15.29 5.74
N SER A 326 13.37 -14.95 6.37
CA SER A 326 14.58 -14.45 5.71
C SER A 326 15.21 -15.43 4.72
N ALA A 327 14.80 -16.71 4.71
CA ALA A 327 15.23 -17.68 3.70
C ALA A 327 14.50 -17.55 2.35
N SER A 328 13.38 -16.85 2.31
CA SER A 328 12.53 -16.72 1.11
C SER A 328 12.03 -15.30 0.86
N HIS A 329 12.22 -14.36 1.80
CA HIS A 329 11.78 -12.98 1.71
C HIS A 329 12.96 -12.04 1.86
N HIS A 330 13.15 -11.15 0.90
CA HIS A 330 14.28 -10.22 0.87
C HIS A 330 13.85 -8.84 0.35
N TYR A 331 14.53 -7.79 0.80
CA TYR A 331 14.40 -6.48 0.18
C TYR A 331 15.10 -6.44 -1.18
N GLY A 332 14.53 -5.70 -2.11
CA GLY A 332 15.05 -5.58 -3.45
C GLY A 332 15.82 -4.28 -3.71
N GLU A 333 15.69 -3.27 -2.85
CA GLU A 333 16.55 -2.08 -2.85
C GLU A 333 17.96 -2.43 -2.32
N PRO A 334 19.02 -2.30 -3.13
CA PRO A 334 20.35 -2.81 -2.77
C PRO A 334 20.98 -2.18 -1.51
N CYS A 335 20.64 -0.92 -1.21
CA CYS A 335 21.26 -0.21 -0.09
C CYS A 335 20.46 -0.28 1.22
N LEU A 336 19.30 -0.95 1.26
CA LEU A 336 18.53 -1.08 2.52
C LEU A 336 19.22 -2.01 3.54
N ASP A 337 19.87 -3.09 3.08
CA ASP A 337 20.51 -4.09 3.94
C ASP A 337 22.03 -3.83 4.19
N GLY A 338 22.62 -2.83 3.51
CA GLY A 338 23.93 -2.25 3.82
C GLY A 338 25.22 -2.89 3.26
N CYS A 339 26.28 -2.08 3.24
CA CYS A 339 27.74 -2.32 3.17
C CYS A 339 28.39 -3.17 2.06
N LEU A 340 27.80 -4.29 1.62
CA LEU A 340 28.53 -5.31 0.85
C LEU A 340 27.85 -5.73 -0.46
N ALA A 341 26.72 -5.12 -0.80
CA ALA A 341 26.05 -5.37 -2.07
C ALA A 341 26.69 -4.52 -3.18
N PRO A 342 27.16 -5.11 -4.30
CA PRO A 342 27.27 -4.34 -5.52
C PRO A 342 25.92 -3.67 -5.79
N CYS A 343 25.90 -2.45 -6.30
CA CYS A 343 24.65 -1.77 -6.60
C CYS A 343 24.32 -1.80 -8.11
N PRO A 344 23.84 -2.93 -8.65
CA PRO A 344 23.68 -3.12 -10.09
C PRO A 344 22.63 -2.20 -10.72
N ASN A 345 21.71 -1.64 -9.92
CA ASN A 345 20.67 -0.73 -10.41
C ASN A 345 20.75 0.65 -9.76
N CYS A 346 21.85 0.98 -9.11
CA CYS A 346 22.08 2.36 -8.70
C CYS A 346 22.36 3.24 -9.93
N PRO A 347 22.22 4.57 -9.80
CA PRO A 347 22.74 5.50 -10.79
C PRO A 347 24.23 5.28 -11.04
N THR A 348 24.70 5.61 -12.25
CA THR A 348 26.13 5.50 -12.58
C THR A 348 26.99 6.35 -11.66
N GLY A 349 28.15 5.81 -11.25
CA GLY A 349 29.07 6.50 -10.34
C GLY A 349 28.60 6.49 -8.89
N SER A 350 27.96 5.41 -8.46
CA SER A 350 27.51 5.26 -7.08
C SER A 350 27.58 3.83 -6.58
N ARG A 351 27.59 3.73 -5.26
CA ARG A 351 27.65 2.50 -4.49
C ARG A 351 26.67 2.56 -3.32
N CYS A 352 26.44 1.42 -2.68
CA CYS A 352 25.89 1.40 -1.34
C CYS A 352 27.03 1.60 -0.33
N GLU A 353 26.74 2.30 0.77
CA GLU A 353 27.65 2.48 1.89
C GLU A 353 27.00 1.92 3.15
N CYS A 354 27.80 1.64 4.18
CA CYS A 354 27.24 1.23 5.46
C CYS A 354 26.36 2.33 6.04
N GLU A 355 25.33 1.95 6.79
CA GLU A 355 24.47 2.88 7.54
C GLU A 355 23.74 3.90 6.66
N THR A 356 23.70 3.68 5.35
CA THR A 356 22.99 4.53 4.37
C THR A 356 21.98 3.70 3.60
N TRP A 357 20.72 4.14 3.64
CA TRP A 357 19.59 3.45 3.00
C TRP A 357 19.50 3.71 1.48
N HIS A 358 20.32 4.61 0.94
CA HIS A 358 20.28 5.08 -0.43
C HIS A 358 21.67 5.03 -1.11
N PRO A 359 21.72 5.12 -2.45
CA PRO A 359 22.99 5.20 -3.18
C PRO A 359 23.80 6.43 -2.77
N VAL A 360 25.11 6.29 -2.65
CA VAL A 360 26.05 7.39 -2.39
C VAL A 360 27.08 7.47 -3.53
N PRO A 361 27.65 8.66 -3.83
CA PRO A 361 28.57 8.81 -4.95
C PRO A 361 29.83 7.98 -4.76
N ASP A 362 30.36 7.47 -5.87
CA ASP A 362 31.67 6.84 -5.88
C ASP A 362 32.81 7.85 -5.70
N ALA A 363 34.00 7.36 -5.36
CA ALA A 363 35.18 8.23 -5.42
C ALA A 363 35.37 8.75 -6.85
N GLY A 364 35.50 10.06 -6.99
CA GLY A 364 35.46 10.77 -8.27
C GLY A 364 34.08 11.17 -8.76
N TYR A 365 33.04 10.97 -7.95
CA TYR A 365 31.68 11.45 -8.19
C TYR A 365 31.15 12.27 -7.01
N CYS A 366 30.11 13.07 -7.25
CA CYS A 366 29.47 13.91 -6.25
C CYS A 366 27.96 14.09 -6.46
N TYR A 367 27.23 14.43 -5.39
CA TYR A 367 25.82 14.85 -5.46
C TYR A 367 25.67 16.17 -6.24
N ALA A 368 24.60 16.28 -7.04
CA ALA A 368 24.25 17.52 -7.71
C ALA A 368 23.48 18.47 -6.77
N GLU A 369 23.93 19.73 -6.69
CA GLU A 369 23.20 20.95 -6.27
C GLU A 369 22.58 21.01 -4.84
N GLN A 370 22.04 19.94 -4.26
CA GLN A 370 21.44 19.92 -2.92
C GLN A 370 21.99 18.77 -2.06
N HIS A 371 22.66 19.14 -0.96
CA HIS A 371 23.22 18.18 -0.03
C HIS A 371 22.12 17.53 0.82
N PRO A 372 22.05 16.19 0.94
CA PRO A 372 21.09 15.52 1.82
C PRO A 372 21.11 16.03 3.26
N GLU A 373 22.29 16.32 3.84
CA GLU A 373 22.37 16.89 5.20
C GLU A 373 21.80 18.32 5.33
N LYS A 374 21.62 19.07 4.23
CA LYS A 374 21.08 20.45 4.27
C LYS A 374 19.58 20.50 4.01
N THR A 375 19.09 19.68 3.08
CA THR A 375 17.68 19.69 2.65
C THR A 375 16.87 18.53 3.23
N GLY A 376 17.53 17.47 3.74
CA GLY A 376 16.93 16.18 4.06
C GLY A 376 16.74 15.28 2.82
N TRP A 377 16.95 15.82 1.62
CA TRP A 377 16.56 15.15 0.38
C TRP A 377 17.77 14.99 -0.54
N PRO A 378 18.45 13.82 -0.50
CA PRO A 378 19.49 13.54 -1.47
C PRO A 378 18.87 13.45 -2.86
N ASP A 379 19.30 14.31 -3.80
CA ASP A 379 19.07 14.03 -5.21
C ASP A 379 20.02 12.91 -5.65
N VAL A 380 19.50 11.68 -5.57
CA VAL A 380 20.19 10.45 -6.01
C VAL A 380 19.61 9.96 -7.32
N SER A 381 18.98 10.84 -8.11
CA SER A 381 18.63 10.51 -9.49
C SER A 381 19.89 10.36 -10.37
N CYS A 382 21.00 10.96 -9.94
CA CYS A 382 22.28 10.98 -10.63
C CYS A 382 23.45 11.38 -9.73
N PHE A 383 24.67 11.14 -10.20
CA PHE A 383 25.89 11.69 -9.62
C PHE A 383 26.75 12.30 -10.73
N ARG A 384 27.38 13.44 -10.45
CA ARG A 384 28.26 14.13 -11.40
C ARG A 384 29.68 13.59 -11.29
N LYS A 385 30.39 13.53 -12.41
CA LYS A 385 31.78 13.07 -12.44
C LYS A 385 32.70 14.26 -12.22
N CYS A 386 33.66 14.15 -11.33
CA CYS A 386 34.59 15.24 -11.03
C CYS A 386 35.82 15.16 -11.96
N PRO A 387 36.25 16.27 -12.60
CA PRO A 387 37.40 16.27 -13.52
C PRO A 387 38.71 15.77 -12.90
N GLY A 388 39.02 16.15 -11.66
CA GLY A 388 40.17 15.63 -10.91
C GLY A 388 39.89 14.28 -10.22
N GLY A 389 38.74 13.67 -10.46
CA GLY A 389 38.39 12.36 -9.90
C GLY A 389 38.38 12.38 -8.37
N ALA A 390 39.00 11.37 -7.75
CA ALA A 390 38.90 11.14 -6.31
C ALA A 390 39.56 12.24 -5.45
N SER A 391 40.50 13.03 -6.01
CA SER A 391 41.10 14.16 -5.28
C SER A 391 40.12 15.30 -5.09
N ASP A 392 39.24 15.52 -6.07
CA ASP A 392 38.24 16.58 -6.06
C ASP A 392 37.01 16.14 -5.27
N CYS A 393 36.65 14.86 -5.41
CA CYS A 393 35.45 14.28 -4.83
C CYS A 393 35.78 12.91 -4.22
N PRO A 394 35.94 12.79 -2.89
CA PRO A 394 36.18 11.50 -2.26
C PRO A 394 34.97 10.55 -2.33
N GLY A 395 33.79 11.03 -2.74
CA GLY A 395 32.54 10.28 -2.75
C GLY A 395 31.95 10.10 -1.35
N GLY A 396 31.03 9.14 -1.22
CA GLY A 396 30.30 8.86 0.01
C GLY A 396 29.30 9.96 0.39
N MET A 397 28.73 9.87 1.60
CA MET A 397 27.73 10.85 2.08
C MET A 397 28.14 12.33 1.97
N LYS A 398 29.44 12.62 2.09
CA LYS A 398 30.00 13.98 2.04
C LYS A 398 30.51 14.39 0.65
N GLY A 399 30.36 13.55 -0.37
CA GLY A 399 30.83 13.83 -1.72
C GLY A 399 29.97 14.88 -2.42
N TYR A 400 30.31 16.16 -2.30
CA TYR A 400 29.59 17.27 -2.95
C TYR A 400 30.43 17.91 -4.06
N CYS A 401 29.76 18.38 -5.12
CA CYS A 401 30.44 19.06 -6.21
C CYS A 401 30.79 20.49 -5.80
N SER A 402 32.02 20.93 -6.08
CA SER A 402 32.38 22.34 -5.94
C SER A 402 31.61 23.19 -6.96
N GLU A 403 31.49 24.50 -6.70
CA GLU A 403 30.83 25.43 -7.65
C GLU A 403 31.47 25.39 -9.05
N ALA A 404 32.78 25.13 -9.13
CA ALA A 404 33.50 24.98 -10.39
C ALA A 404 33.03 23.75 -11.19
N VAL A 405 32.89 22.58 -10.54
CA VAL A 405 32.40 21.35 -11.18
C VAL A 405 30.95 21.52 -11.64
N MET A 406 30.14 22.25 -10.88
CA MET A 406 28.74 22.53 -11.22
C MET A 406 28.59 23.42 -12.46
N ALA A 407 29.58 24.27 -12.75
CA ALA A 407 29.57 25.19 -13.89
C ALA A 407 30.07 24.55 -15.20
N GLU A 408 30.87 23.48 -15.13
CA GLU A 408 31.52 22.86 -16.29
C GLU A 408 30.72 21.70 -16.91
N GLU A 409 30.01 20.91 -16.09
CA GLU A 409 29.16 19.82 -16.59
C GLU A 409 27.67 20.23 -16.61
N PRO A 410 26.90 19.86 -17.66
CA PRO A 410 25.46 20.05 -17.62
C PRO A 410 24.87 19.28 -16.43
N PRO A 411 23.78 19.79 -15.81
CA PRO A 411 23.06 19.02 -14.81
C PRO A 411 22.70 17.67 -15.38
N CYS A 412 22.76 16.65 -14.53
CA CYS A 412 22.37 15.31 -14.88
C CYS A 412 21.11 15.34 -15.74
N SER A 413 21.18 14.72 -16.91
CA SER A 413 20.06 14.71 -17.85
C SER A 413 18.82 14.15 -17.15
N LYS A 414 17.82 15.01 -16.93
CA LYS A 414 16.53 14.64 -16.35
C LYS A 414 15.72 13.76 -17.29
#